data_AF-X1BZV2-F1
#
_entry.id   AF-X1BZV2-F1
#
_cell.length_a   1.000
_cell.length_b   1.000
_cell.length_c   1.000
_cell.angle_alpha   90.00
_cell.angle_beta   90.00
_cell.angle_gamma   90.00
#
_symmetry.space_group_name_H-M   'P 1'
#
loop_
_entity.id
_entity.type
_entity.pdbx_description
1 polymer ?
#
loop_
_entity_poly.entity_id
_entity_poly.type
_entity_poly.pdbx_seq_one_letter_code
_entity_poly.pdbx_strand_id
1 'polypeptide(L)' 'ILIFPHKKHKPKETVQCSYLTIPQVSETARVLLCQPFWMFGAEMGANEYGVVIGNEAIFTREKP' A
#
# COMPACT_ATOMS: atom_id res chain seq x y z
N ILE A 1 -5.07 9.43 6.74
CA ILE A 1 -5.72 8.14 6.43
C ILE A 1 -6.49 8.30 5.12
N LEU A 2 -6.30 7.37 4.18
CA LEU A 2 -6.99 7.37 2.89
C LEU A 2 -7.71 6.04 2.71
N ILE A 3 -8.86 6.07 2.02
CA ILE A 3 -9.61 4.86 1.66
C ILE A 3 -9.59 4.76 0.15
N PHE A 4 -9.05 3.66 -0.36
CA PHE A 4 -9.12 3.32 -1.78
C PHE A 4 -10.23 2.30 -1.99
N PRO A 5 -11.14 2.54 -2.95
CA PRO A 5 -12.23 1.62 -3.22
C PRO A 5 -11.71 0.34 -3.90
N HIS A 6 -12.50 -0.72 -3.78
CA HIS A 6 -12.34 -1.91 -4.60
C HIS A 6 -12.41 -1.54 -6.08
N LYS A 7 -11.49 -2.06 -6.90
CA LYS A 7 -11.43 -1.69 -8.32
C LYS A 7 -10.96 -2.83 -9.22
N LYS A 8 -11.63 -2.97 -10.37
CA LYS A 8 -11.18 -3.78 -11.50
C LYS A 8 -10.40 -2.93 -12.49
N HIS A 9 -9.36 -3.50 -13.07
CA HIS A 9 -8.43 -2.83 -13.98
C HIS A 9 -8.48 -3.46 -15.38
N LYS A 10 -8.21 -2.66 -16.41
CA LYS A 10 -8.12 -3.17 -17.78
C LYS A 10 -6.84 -4.01 -17.96
N PRO A 11 -6.85 -4.97 -18.89
CA PRO A 11 -5.64 -5.72 -19.24
C PRO A 11 -4.49 -4.79 -19.65
N LYS A 12 -3.27 -5.13 -19.23
CA LYS A 12 -2.02 -4.39 -19.51
C LYS A 12 -1.94 -2.98 -18.90
N GLU A 13 -2.85 -2.63 -17.99
CA GLU A 13 -2.64 -1.46 -17.14
C GLU A 13 -1.36 -1.62 -16.31
N THR A 14 -0.79 -0.50 -15.89
CA THR A 14 0.38 -0.44 -15.02
C THR A 14 0.12 0.46 -13.83
N VAL A 15 0.90 0.30 -12.77
CA VAL A 15 0.90 1.20 -11.61
C VAL A 15 2.29 1.79 -11.43
N GLN A 16 2.33 3.11 -11.24
CA GLN A 16 3.54 3.86 -10.94
C GLN A 16 3.78 3.83 -9.42
N CYS A 17 4.85 3.17 -9.01
CA CYS A 17 5.36 3.21 -7.64
C CYS A 17 6.37 4.37 -7.49
N SER A 18 6.99 4.52 -6.31
CA SER A 18 7.94 5.62 -6.05
C SER A 18 9.07 5.75 -7.09
N TYR A 19 9.63 4.62 -7.56
CA TYR A 19 10.81 4.60 -8.42
C TYR A 19 10.70 3.66 -9.62
N LEU A 20 9.59 2.95 -9.76
CA LEU A 20 9.42 1.93 -10.79
C LEU A 20 7.95 1.75 -11.17
N THR A 21 7.71 1.21 -12.35
CA THR A 21 6.39 0.88 -12.85
C THR A 21 6.23 -0.63 -12.87
N ILE A 22 5.13 -1.16 -12.32
CA ILE A 22 4.81 -2.59 -12.42
C ILE A 22 3.50 -2.83 -13.18
N PRO A 23 3.32 -4.02 -13.79
CA PRO A 23 2.01 -4.44 -14.30
C PRO A 23 0.95 -4.41 -13.21
N GLN A 24 -0.24 -3.92 -13.54
CA GLN A 24 -1.39 -3.88 -12.65
C GLN A 24 -2.08 -5.26 -12.58
N VAL A 25 -2.60 -5.62 -11.42
CA VAL A 25 -3.44 -6.81 -11.24
C VAL A 25 -4.85 -6.57 -11.78
N SER A 26 -5.59 -7.64 -12.10
CA SER A 26 -6.95 -7.49 -12.65
C SER A 26 -7.92 -6.82 -11.67
N GLU A 27 -7.72 -6.99 -10.37
CA GLU A 27 -8.63 -6.54 -9.32
C GLU A 27 -7.86 -6.21 -8.04
N THR A 28 -8.25 -5.11 -7.39
CA THR A 28 -7.72 -4.66 -6.10
C THR A 28 -8.84 -4.61 -5.08
N ALA A 29 -8.53 -5.03 -3.86
CA ALA A 29 -9.45 -4.93 -2.73
C ALA A 29 -9.64 -3.48 -2.29
N ARG A 30 -10.78 -3.17 -1.67
CA ARG A 30 -10.93 -1.93 -0.90
C ARG A 30 -9.96 -1.95 0.27
N VAL A 31 -9.20 -0.87 0.44
CA VAL A 31 -8.19 -0.74 1.50
C VAL A 31 -8.33 0.59 2.24
N LEU A 32 -8.09 0.55 3.55
CA LEU A 32 -7.83 1.72 4.38
C LEU A 32 -6.32 1.79 4.62
N LEU A 33 -5.71 2.90 4.24
CA LEU A 33 -4.26 3.10 4.28
C LEU A 33 -3.88 4.27 5.19
N CYS A 34 -2.91 4.05 6.07
CA CYS A 34 -2.17 5.10 6.75
C CYS A 34 -0.98 5.54 5.89
N GLN A 35 -1.29 6.29 4.84
CA GLN A 35 -0.32 6.81 3.86
C GLN A 35 0.09 8.26 4.20
N PRO A 36 1.38 8.53 4.44
CA PRO A 36 1.99 9.86 4.30
C PRO A 36 1.81 10.42 2.89
N PHE A 37 1.50 11.71 2.75
CA PHE A 37 1.11 12.30 1.46
C PHE A 37 2.21 12.28 0.37
N TRP A 38 3.48 12.11 0.75
CA TRP A 38 4.64 12.21 -0.14
C TRP A 38 5.14 10.85 -0.66
N MET A 39 4.54 9.74 -0.23
CA MET A 39 4.99 8.39 -0.63
C MET A 39 3.94 7.66 -1.45
N PHE A 40 4.41 6.71 -2.26
CA PHE A 40 3.58 5.64 -2.79
C PHE A 40 3.37 4.56 -1.72
N GLY A 41 2.13 4.10 -1.52
CA GLY A 41 1.81 3.02 -0.59
C GLY A 41 1.49 3.53 0.82
N ALA A 42 1.80 2.78 1.86
CA ALA A 42 1.47 3.18 3.23
C ALA A 42 2.37 2.50 4.25
N GLU A 43 2.47 3.07 5.45
CA GLU A 43 3.17 2.45 6.59
C GLU A 43 2.37 1.29 7.18
N MET A 44 1.05 1.40 7.17
CA MET A 44 0.13 0.39 7.67
C MET A 44 -1.23 0.50 6.97
N GLY A 45 -1.98 -0.60 6.93
CA GLY A 45 -3.32 -0.62 6.36
C GLY A 45 -4.04 -1.95 6.55
N ALA A 46 -5.33 -1.92 6.23
CA ALA A 46 -6.21 -3.08 6.29
C ALA A 46 -7.09 -3.15 5.04
N ASN A 47 -7.42 -4.35 4.58
CA ASN A 47 -8.34 -4.55 3.46
C ASN A 47 -9.73 -5.05 3.90
N GLU A 48 -10.67 -5.07 2.96
CA GLU A 48 -12.04 -5.55 3.20
C GLU A 48 -12.17 -7.04 3.56
N TYR A 49 -11.11 -7.82 3.39
CA TYR A 49 -11.06 -9.25 3.73
C TYR A 49 -10.44 -9.50 5.11
N GLY A 50 -10.18 -8.44 5.89
CA GLY A 50 -9.62 -8.56 7.24
C GLY A 50 -8.11 -8.80 7.29
N VAL A 51 -7.40 -8.67 6.17
CA VAL A 51 -5.93 -8.73 6.14
C VAL A 51 -5.37 -7.38 6.57
N VAL A 52 -4.42 -7.41 7.51
CA VAL A 52 -3.74 -6.23 8.04
C VAL A 52 -2.23 -6.35 7.81
N ILE A 53 -1.61 -5.26 7.37
CA ILE A 53 -0.16 -5.17 7.14
C ILE A 53 0.34 -3.87 7.75
N GLY A 54 1.53 -3.91 8.36
CA GLY A 54 2.23 -2.73 8.84
C GLY A 54 3.72 -2.97 8.94
N ASN A 55 4.48 -1.88 8.89
CA ASN A 55 5.92 -1.89 9.15
C ASN A 55 6.17 -2.09 10.64
N GLU A 56 7.17 -2.90 10.97
CA GLU A 56 7.65 -3.08 12.34
C GLU A 56 8.80 -2.12 12.62
N ALA A 57 8.72 -1.38 13.73
CA ALA A 57 9.80 -0.49 14.12
C ALA A 57 10.99 -1.31 14.63
N ILE A 58 12.15 -1.18 13.96
CA ILE A 58 13.38 -1.83 14.39
C ILE A 58 14.25 -0.82 15.16
N PHE A 59 14.61 -1.17 16.39
CA PHE A 59 15.42 -0.33 17.27
C PHE A 59 16.84 -0.90 17.41
N THR A 60 17.83 -0.01 17.42
CA THR A 60 19.22 -0.39 17.74
C THR A 60 19.38 -0.63 19.25
N ARG A 61 20.37 -1.45 19.62
CA ARG A 61 20.74 -1.69 21.03
C ARG A 61 21.74 -0.67 21.57
N GLU A 62 22.44 0.03 20.69
CA GLU A 62 23.36 1.10 21.06
C GLU A 62 22.57 2.31 21.56
N LYS A 63 23.04 2.92 22.64
CA LYS A 63 22.47 4.18 23.12
C LYS A 63 22.98 5.33 22.23
N PRO A 64 22.14 6.35 21.97
CA PRO A 64 22.53 7.50 21.17
C PRO A 64 23.70 8.26 21.78
#